data_AF-A0A933VN48-F1
#
_entry.id   AF-A0A933VN48-F1
#
_cell.length_a   1.000
_cell.length_b   1.000
_cell.length_c   1.000
_cell.angle_alpha   90.00
_cell.angle_beta   90.00
_cell.angle_gamma   90.00
#
_symmetry.space_group_name_H-M   'P 1'
#
loop_
_entity.id
_entity.type
_entity.pdbx_description
1 polymer ?
#
loop_
_entity_poly.entity_id
_entity_poly.type
_entity_poly.pdbx_seq_one_letter_code
_entity_poly.pdbx_strand_id
1 'polypeptide(L)'
;MKGLLQRIRFRRRSTGPAPQETQPTVVAPAVAPPSETLPAGVAPQAAAGRPSFRERGRLRRRLRYLRRVRELGFRDLGGLVFDLHRFGRQGDDLVRGKLAALDAVDRELRALERVLDDRRDVLELREPGIAACPRCGALHASEDRFCPSCGTTLRGPLAIGDVAA
;
A
#
# COMPACT_ATOMS: atom_id res chain seq x y z
N MET A 1 -24.64 1.13 41.17
CA MET A 1 -24.76 2.58 40.91
C MET A 1 -23.51 3.08 40.21
N LYS A 2 -23.71 3.78 39.07
CA LYS A 2 -22.81 4.74 38.39
C LYS A 2 -21.53 4.21 37.76
N GLY A 3 -21.63 3.89 36.47
CA GLY A 3 -20.51 3.81 35.54
C GLY A 3 -19.94 5.20 35.21
N LEU A 4 -18.63 5.27 35.04
CA LEU A 4 -17.91 6.45 34.57
C LEU A 4 -17.50 6.22 33.11
N LEU A 5 -18.44 6.46 32.19
CA LEU A 5 -18.14 6.57 30.76
C LEU A 5 -17.55 7.97 30.51
N GLN A 6 -16.22 8.05 30.44
CA GLN A 6 -15.55 9.24 29.93
C GLN A 6 -15.80 9.35 28.42
N ARG A 7 -16.79 10.16 28.05
CA ARG A 7 -17.07 10.55 26.66
C ARG A 7 -15.92 11.42 26.14
N ILE A 8 -15.02 10.83 25.35
CA ILE A 8 -14.04 11.58 24.56
C ILE A 8 -14.82 12.41 23.52
N ARG A 9 -14.90 13.73 23.73
CA ARG A 9 -15.50 14.66 22.77
C ARG A 9 -14.49 14.93 21.65
N PHE A 10 -14.69 14.32 20.49
CA PHE A 10 -13.98 14.73 19.28
C PHE A 10 -14.44 16.14 18.88
N ARG A 11 -13.56 17.13 19.06
CA ARG A 11 -13.79 18.51 18.63
C ARG A 11 -13.63 18.56 17.11
N ARG A 12 -14.74 18.67 16.38
CA ARG A 12 -14.76 19.03 14.95
C ARG A 12 -14.09 20.41 14.81
N ARG A 13 -12.90 20.48 14.19
CA ARG A 13 -12.33 21.76 13.79
C ARG A 13 -12.94 22.16 12.46
N SER A 14 -13.60 23.31 12.48
CA SER A 14 -14.21 24.00 11.34
C SER A 14 -13.18 24.34 10.27
N THR A 15 -13.57 24.16 9.01
CA THR A 15 -12.88 24.64 7.81
C THR A 15 -12.85 26.17 7.84
N GLY A 16 -11.65 26.74 7.94
CA GLY A 16 -11.42 28.17 7.71
C GLY A 16 -11.38 28.48 6.20
N PRO A 17 -11.67 29.73 5.80
CA PRO A 17 -11.74 30.11 4.40
C PRO A 17 -10.36 30.10 3.74
N ALA A 18 -10.31 29.59 2.50
CA ALA A 18 -9.13 29.54 1.65
C ALA A 18 -8.65 30.95 1.25
N PRO A 19 -7.36 31.29 1.39
CA PRO A 19 -6.79 32.48 0.79
C PRO A 19 -6.49 32.24 -0.71
N GLN A 20 -7.44 32.68 -1.52
CA GLN A 20 -7.34 33.34 -2.83
C GLN A 20 -6.13 33.03 -3.74
N GLU A 21 -6.49 32.48 -4.90
CA GLU A 21 -5.72 32.40 -6.14
C GLU A 21 -5.17 33.77 -6.56
N THR A 22 -3.86 33.87 -6.70
CA THR A 22 -3.20 34.94 -7.43
C THR A 22 -3.42 34.75 -8.93
N GLN A 23 -4.09 35.72 -9.55
CA GLN A 23 -4.34 35.78 -10.99
C GLN A 23 -3.02 35.80 -11.78
N PRO A 24 -2.94 35.11 -12.94
CA PRO A 24 -1.78 35.19 -13.82
C PRO A 24 -1.77 36.52 -14.57
N THR A 25 -0.66 37.26 -14.44
CA THR A 25 -0.33 38.41 -15.27
C THR A 25 -0.31 38.01 -16.75
N VAL A 26 -1.16 38.65 -17.54
CA VAL A 26 -1.13 38.64 -19.00
C VAL A 26 0.16 39.31 -19.51
N VAL A 27 0.96 38.54 -20.26
CA VAL A 27 2.00 39.07 -21.16
C VAL A 27 1.74 38.47 -22.54
N ALA A 28 1.52 39.33 -23.53
CA ALA A 28 1.44 39.01 -24.94
C ALA A 28 2.43 39.90 -25.72
N PRO A 29 2.87 39.56 -26.94
CA PRO A 29 3.05 38.24 -27.55
C PRO A 29 4.53 37.97 -27.92
N ALA A 30 4.78 36.74 -28.34
CA ALA A 30 6.07 36.21 -28.75
C ALA A 30 6.62 36.89 -30.02
N VAL A 31 7.86 37.37 -29.94
CA VAL A 31 8.74 37.52 -31.10
C VAL A 31 9.46 36.19 -31.28
N ALA A 32 9.27 35.56 -32.44
CA ALA A 32 9.96 34.33 -32.82
C ALA A 32 11.46 34.61 -33.03
N PRO A 33 12.38 33.87 -32.39
CA PRO A 33 13.77 33.87 -32.80
C PRO A 33 13.96 33.04 -34.08
N PRO A 34 14.97 33.36 -34.89
CA PRO A 34 15.29 32.62 -36.10
C PRO A 34 15.71 31.19 -35.76
N SER A 35 15.41 30.28 -36.68
CA SER A 35 15.84 28.88 -36.67
C SER A 35 17.37 28.79 -36.74
N GLU A 36 18.01 28.78 -35.57
CA GLU A 36 19.41 28.41 -35.44
C GLU A 36 19.52 26.88 -35.48
N THR A 37 20.17 26.42 -36.55
CA THR A 37 20.78 25.09 -36.68
C THR A 37 21.44 24.66 -35.38
N LEU A 38 20.93 23.58 -34.79
CA LEU A 38 21.52 22.94 -33.62
C LEU A 38 22.98 22.54 -33.92
N PRO A 39 23.96 23.01 -33.13
CA PRO A 39 25.34 22.58 -33.29
C PRO A 39 25.47 21.09 -32.93
N ALA A 40 26.26 20.36 -33.72
CA ALA A 40 26.66 19.00 -33.44
C ALA A 40 27.38 18.95 -32.07
N GLY A 41 26.69 18.43 -31.05
CA GLY A 41 27.16 18.46 -29.67
C GLY A 41 26.07 18.36 -28.60
N VAL A 42 24.80 18.40 -28.97
CA VAL A 42 23.71 18.08 -28.03
C VAL A 42 23.73 16.58 -27.76
N ALA A 43 24.28 16.19 -26.62
CA ALA A 43 24.20 14.83 -26.11
C ALA A 43 22.73 14.36 -26.15
N PRO A 44 22.47 13.12 -26.58
CA PRO A 44 21.11 12.63 -26.71
C PRO A 44 20.42 12.76 -25.36
N GLN A 45 19.22 13.36 -25.40
CA GLN A 45 18.25 13.40 -24.32
C GLN A 45 18.34 12.11 -23.53
N ALA A 46 18.66 12.21 -22.23
CA ALA A 46 18.89 11.07 -21.37
C ALA A 46 17.71 10.10 -21.49
N ALA A 47 17.91 9.05 -22.29
CA ALA A 47 17.05 7.89 -22.31
C ALA A 47 16.84 7.50 -20.85
N ALA A 48 15.61 7.17 -20.46
CA ALA A 48 15.28 6.72 -19.11
C ALA A 48 16.19 5.53 -18.75
N GLY A 49 17.34 5.86 -18.17
CA GLY A 49 18.42 4.93 -17.93
C GLY A 49 18.10 4.11 -16.72
N ARG A 50 18.78 2.96 -16.59
CA ARG A 50 18.78 2.21 -15.32
C ARG A 50 19.12 3.18 -14.18
N PRO A 51 18.35 3.20 -13.09
CA PRO A 51 18.58 4.12 -11.99
C PRO A 51 19.99 3.96 -11.45
N SER A 52 20.62 5.10 -11.13
CA SER A 52 21.93 5.15 -10.51
C SER A 52 21.97 4.41 -9.17
N PHE A 53 23.16 4.08 -8.68
CA PHE A 53 23.31 3.36 -7.41
C PHE A 53 22.60 4.05 -6.23
N ARG A 54 22.73 5.38 -6.12
CA ARG A 54 22.08 6.18 -5.06
C ARG A 54 20.56 6.15 -5.21
N GLU A 55 20.04 6.24 -6.42
CA GLU A 55 18.60 6.15 -6.69
C GLU A 55 18.06 4.76 -6.35
N ARG A 56 18.75 3.69 -6.77
CA ARG A 56 18.38 2.32 -6.38
C ARG A 56 18.36 2.13 -4.87
N GLY A 57 19.30 2.72 -4.14
CA GLY A 57 19.31 2.72 -2.67
C GLY A 57 18.04 3.34 -2.08
N ARG A 58 17.62 4.51 -2.60
CA ARG A 58 16.37 5.18 -2.19
C ARG A 58 15.14 4.34 -2.52
N LEU A 59 15.04 3.80 -3.74
CA LEU A 59 13.94 2.95 -4.17
C LEU A 59 13.83 1.69 -3.30
N ARG A 60 14.95 1.04 -2.96
CA ARG A 60 14.96 -0.13 -2.07
C ARG A 60 14.49 0.20 -0.66
N ARG A 61 14.87 1.37 -0.12
CA ARG A 61 14.37 1.83 1.20
C ARG A 61 12.87 2.08 1.15
N ARG A 62 12.38 2.73 0.10
CA ARG A 62 10.94 2.97 -0.11
C ARG A 62 10.17 1.66 -0.24
N LEU A 63 10.68 0.71 -1.02
CA LEU A 63 10.08 -0.62 -1.16
C LEU A 63 9.92 -1.34 0.19
N ARG A 64 10.97 -1.37 1.03
CA ARG A 64 10.89 -1.96 2.38
C ARG A 64 9.88 -1.24 3.27
N TYR A 65 9.78 0.08 3.16
CA TYR A 65 8.78 0.86 3.90
C TYR A 65 7.36 0.50 3.45
N LEU A 66 7.08 0.50 2.14
CA LEU A 66 5.76 0.17 1.60
C LEU A 66 5.32 -1.26 1.96
N ARG A 67 6.25 -2.23 1.97
CA ARG A 67 5.97 -3.59 2.44
C ARG A 67 5.43 -3.61 3.88
N ARG A 68 6.04 -2.84 4.78
CA ARG A 68 5.58 -2.72 6.18
C ARG A 68 4.26 -1.96 6.30
N VAL A 69 4.07 -0.89 5.52
CA VAL A 69 2.82 -0.12 5.49
C VAL A 69 1.66 -1.01 5.04
N ARG A 70 1.86 -1.79 3.99
CA ARG A 70 0.90 -2.77 3.47
C ARG A 70 0.50 -3.78 4.54
N GLU A 71 1.49 -4.38 5.20
CA GLU A 71 1.27 -5.37 6.26
C GLU A 71 0.46 -4.79 7.43
N LEU A 72 0.82 -3.59 7.91
CA LEU A 72 0.09 -2.91 8.97
C LEU A 72 -1.33 -2.54 8.53
N GLY A 73 -1.50 -2.07 7.28
CA GLY A 73 -2.80 -1.71 6.73
C GLY A 73 -3.77 -2.89 6.64
N PHE A 74 -3.29 -4.11 6.32
CA PHE A 74 -4.13 -5.31 6.38
C PHE A 74 -4.56 -5.67 7.80
N ARG A 75 -3.66 -5.58 8.79
CA ARG A 75 -4.01 -5.83 10.20
C ARG A 75 -5.05 -4.82 10.72
N ASP A 76 -4.87 -3.55 10.41
CA ASP A 76 -5.77 -2.46 10.80
C ASP A 76 -7.14 -2.56 10.07
N LEU A 77 -7.16 -2.90 8.78
CA LEU A 77 -8.41 -3.17 8.05
C LEU A 77 -9.17 -4.36 8.66
N GLY A 78 -8.49 -5.46 8.97
CA GLY A 78 -9.10 -6.62 9.61
C GLY A 78 -9.72 -6.29 10.97
N GLY A 79 -8.99 -5.55 11.81
CA GLY A 79 -9.49 -5.06 13.09
C GLY A 79 -10.74 -4.18 12.92
N LEU A 80 -10.71 -3.23 11.98
CA LEU A 80 -11.87 -2.38 11.69
C LEU A 80 -13.09 -3.19 11.26
N VAL A 81 -12.93 -4.11 10.29
CA VAL A 81 -14.04 -4.93 9.78
C VAL A 81 -14.63 -5.78 10.89
N PHE A 82 -13.78 -6.38 11.74
CA PHE A 82 -14.23 -7.13 12.91
C PHE A 82 -15.01 -6.25 13.89
N ASP A 83 -14.53 -5.06 14.20
CA ASP A 83 -15.23 -4.13 15.10
C ASP A 83 -16.58 -3.68 14.53
N LEU A 84 -16.64 -3.34 13.24
CA LEU A 84 -17.90 -2.99 12.56
C LEU A 84 -18.91 -4.13 12.65
N HIS A 85 -18.46 -5.37 12.39
CA HIS A 85 -19.29 -6.56 12.52
C HIS A 85 -19.75 -6.78 13.97
N ARG A 86 -18.82 -6.76 14.94
CA ARG A 86 -19.08 -7.00 16.37
C ARG A 86 -20.11 -6.02 16.94
N PHE A 87 -20.06 -4.76 16.52
CA PHE A 87 -20.96 -3.72 17.03
C PHE A 87 -22.16 -3.45 16.12
N GLY A 88 -22.34 -4.23 15.04
CA GLY A 88 -23.45 -4.05 14.09
C GLY A 88 -23.47 -2.68 13.40
N ARG A 89 -22.30 -2.05 13.24
CA ARG A 89 -22.16 -0.72 12.63
C ARG A 89 -21.94 -0.85 11.13
N GLN A 90 -22.59 0.01 10.36
CA GLN A 90 -22.24 0.23 8.97
C GLN A 90 -21.04 1.17 8.90
N GLY A 91 -20.08 0.86 8.03
CA GLY A 91 -18.83 1.61 7.93
C GLY A 91 -18.24 1.59 6.53
N ASP A 92 -19.08 1.39 5.51
CA ASP A 92 -18.65 1.04 4.17
C ASP A 92 -17.75 2.11 3.54
N ASP A 93 -17.99 3.40 3.82
CA ASP A 93 -17.11 4.48 3.36
C ASP A 93 -15.71 4.42 3.97
N LEU A 94 -15.62 4.11 5.26
CA LEU A 94 -14.35 4.00 5.96
C LEU A 94 -13.57 2.77 5.48
N VAL A 95 -14.27 1.66 5.29
CA VAL A 95 -13.70 0.43 4.71
C VAL A 95 -13.22 0.70 3.28
N ARG A 96 -14.05 1.30 2.42
CA ARG A 96 -13.67 1.70 1.05
C ARG A 96 -12.46 2.63 1.04
N GLY A 97 -12.40 3.61 1.95
CA GLY A 97 -11.27 4.51 2.07
C GLY A 97 -9.96 3.79 2.41
N LYS A 98 -10.00 2.83 3.35
CA LYS A 98 -8.83 2.00 3.70
C LYS A 98 -8.40 1.10 2.56
N LEU A 99 -9.35 0.49 1.85
CA LEU A 99 -9.07 -0.32 0.66
C LEU A 99 -8.39 0.51 -0.44
N ALA A 100 -8.91 1.70 -0.74
CA ALA A 100 -8.31 2.60 -1.71
C ALA A 100 -6.88 3.03 -1.34
N ALA A 101 -6.61 3.24 -0.04
CA ALA A 101 -5.27 3.53 0.45
C ALA A 101 -4.31 2.34 0.28
N LEU A 102 -4.76 1.11 0.57
CA LEU A 102 -4.00 -0.12 0.33
C LEU A 102 -3.72 -0.32 -1.16
N ASP A 103 -4.70 -0.08 -2.03
CA ASP A 103 -4.51 -0.15 -3.49
C ASP A 103 -3.45 0.83 -3.99
N ALA A 104 -3.38 2.03 -3.41
CA ALA A 104 -2.36 3.01 -3.74
C ALA A 104 -0.96 2.53 -3.34
N VAL A 105 -0.83 1.93 -2.15
CA VAL A 105 0.41 1.31 -1.68
C VAL A 105 0.83 0.16 -2.60
N ASP A 106 -0.11 -0.72 -2.98
CA ASP A 106 0.16 -1.87 -3.84
C ASP A 106 0.58 -1.44 -5.25
N ARG A 107 -0.03 -0.39 -5.80
CA ARG A 107 0.38 0.20 -7.09
C ARG A 107 1.80 0.74 -7.04
N GLU A 108 2.16 1.47 -5.99
CA GLU A 108 3.52 2.01 -5.83
C GLU A 108 4.54 0.88 -5.64
N LEU A 109 4.22 -0.10 -4.79
CA LEU A 109 5.06 -1.26 -4.53
C LEU A 109 5.36 -2.03 -5.83
N ARG A 110 4.33 -2.34 -6.63
CA ARG A 110 4.49 -3.00 -7.94
C ARG A 110 5.29 -2.16 -8.93
N ALA A 111 5.23 -0.83 -8.87
CA ALA A 111 6.06 0.03 -9.71
C ALA A 111 7.53 -0.08 -9.31
N LEU A 112 7.84 -0.03 -8.01
CA LEU A 112 9.21 -0.15 -7.50
C LEU A 112 9.80 -1.53 -7.73
N GLU A 113 9.03 -2.60 -7.56
CA GLU A 113 9.50 -3.98 -7.82
C GLU A 113 9.87 -4.19 -9.27
N ARG A 114 9.08 -3.64 -10.21
CA ARG A 114 9.41 -3.66 -11.64
C ARG A 114 10.69 -2.90 -11.96
N VAL A 115 10.88 -1.71 -11.38
CA VAL A 115 12.09 -0.90 -11.62
C VAL A 115 13.34 -1.54 -11.01
N LEU A 116 13.19 -2.24 -9.87
CA LEU A 116 14.31 -2.85 -9.15
C LEU A 116 14.61 -4.29 -9.56
N ASP A 117 13.70 -4.93 -10.30
CA ASP A 117 13.70 -6.37 -10.61
C ASP A 117 13.68 -7.24 -9.33
N ASP A 118 12.92 -6.80 -8.31
CA ASP A 118 12.71 -7.51 -7.02
C ASP A 118 11.24 -7.95 -6.91
N ARG A 119 10.74 -8.65 -7.93
CA ARG A 119 9.39 -9.22 -7.91
C ARG A 119 9.33 -10.30 -6.84
N ARG A 120 8.46 -10.13 -5.85
CA ARG A 120 8.15 -11.16 -4.86
C ARG A 120 6.67 -11.48 -4.99
N ASP A 121 6.37 -12.68 -5.44
CA ASP A 121 4.99 -13.05 -5.80
C ASP A 121 4.08 -13.20 -4.58
N VAL A 122 4.63 -13.36 -3.38
CA VAL A 122 3.85 -13.55 -2.16
C VAL A 122 4.52 -12.85 -0.98
N LEU A 123 3.98 -11.70 -0.58
CA LEU A 123 4.21 -11.17 0.77
C LEU A 123 3.18 -11.83 1.68
N GLU A 124 3.53 -13.00 2.24
CA GLU A 124 2.74 -13.61 3.30
C GLU A 124 2.68 -12.63 4.49
N LEU A 125 1.48 -12.34 4.97
CA LEU A 125 1.27 -11.80 6.31
C LEU A 125 1.60 -12.91 7.32
N ARG A 126 2.88 -13.32 7.37
CA ARG A 126 3.35 -14.44 8.16
C ARG A 126 3.80 -13.93 9.52
N GLU A 127 3.07 -14.35 10.55
CA GLU A 127 3.61 -14.32 11.90
C GLU A 127 4.36 -15.64 12.13
N PRO A 128 5.66 -15.63 12.48
CA PRO A 128 6.39 -16.86 12.75
C PRO A 128 5.65 -17.71 13.79
N GLY A 129 5.46 -18.99 13.49
CA GLY A 129 4.75 -19.92 14.38
C GLY A 129 3.24 -19.98 14.16
N ILE A 130 2.63 -19.07 13.38
CA ILE A 130 1.19 -19.08 13.07
C ILE A 130 0.98 -19.21 11.57
N ALA A 131 0.17 -20.18 11.16
CA ALA A 131 -0.24 -20.39 9.79
C ALA A 131 -1.76 -20.53 9.70
N ALA A 132 -2.32 -20.29 8.50
CA ALA A 132 -3.74 -20.45 8.23
C ALA A 132 -3.96 -21.67 7.33
N CYS A 133 -4.95 -22.48 7.65
CA CYS A 133 -5.30 -23.64 6.85
C CYS A 133 -5.77 -23.18 5.45
N PRO A 134 -5.19 -23.71 4.36
CA PRO A 134 -5.58 -23.30 3.00
C PRO A 134 -7.00 -23.72 2.63
N ARG A 135 -7.58 -24.69 3.34
CA ARG A 135 -8.94 -25.19 3.08
C ARG A 135 -10.02 -24.39 3.80
N CYS A 136 -9.84 -24.12 5.09
CA CYS A 136 -10.88 -23.51 5.93
C CYS A 136 -10.49 -22.19 6.59
N GLY A 137 -9.25 -21.74 6.42
CA GLY A 137 -8.75 -20.49 7.01
C GLY A 137 -8.48 -20.54 8.52
N ALA A 138 -8.70 -21.67 9.19
CA ALA A 138 -8.42 -21.80 10.62
C ALA A 138 -6.94 -21.56 10.92
N LEU A 139 -6.65 -20.74 11.93
CA LEU A 139 -5.29 -20.52 12.41
C LEU A 139 -4.79 -21.74 13.20
N HIS A 140 -3.53 -22.09 12.99
CA HIS A 140 -2.88 -23.24 13.60
C HIS A 140 -1.38 -22.96 13.82
N ALA A 141 -0.72 -23.78 14.64
CA ALA A 141 0.72 -23.70 14.82
C ALA A 141 1.42 -24.10 13.51
N SER A 142 2.56 -23.47 13.22
CA SER A 142 3.33 -23.80 12.01
C SER A 142 3.88 -25.23 12.01
N GLU A 143 4.04 -25.86 13.17
CA GLU A 143 4.42 -27.27 13.31
C GLU A 143 3.25 -28.27 13.19
N ASP A 144 2.00 -27.80 13.16
CA ASP A 144 0.83 -28.68 13.10
C ASP A 144 0.80 -29.44 11.76
N ARG A 145 0.58 -30.76 11.84
CA ARG A 145 0.47 -31.63 10.65
C ARG A 145 -0.97 -31.72 10.11
N PHE A 146 -1.95 -31.36 10.93
CA PHE A 146 -3.38 -31.43 10.60
C PHE A 146 -4.11 -30.21 11.14
N CYS A 147 -5.09 -29.71 10.38
CA CYS A 147 -5.91 -28.60 10.82
C CYS A 147 -6.86 -29.02 11.97
N PRO A 148 -6.88 -28.31 13.11
CA PRO A 148 -7.75 -28.66 14.24
C PRO A 148 -9.24 -28.43 13.95
N SER A 149 -9.58 -27.64 12.93
CA SER A 149 -10.96 -27.32 12.57
C SER A 149 -11.55 -28.22 11.49
N CYS A 150 -10.76 -28.67 10.50
CA CYS A 150 -11.27 -29.42 9.35
C CYS A 150 -10.55 -30.74 9.04
N GLY A 151 -9.53 -31.10 9.82
CA GLY A 151 -8.76 -32.35 9.67
C GLY A 151 -7.82 -32.41 8.46
N THR A 152 -7.76 -31.37 7.63
CA THR A 152 -6.91 -31.36 6.42
C THR A 152 -5.44 -31.46 6.78
N THR A 153 -4.68 -32.27 6.04
CA THR A 153 -3.22 -32.36 6.18
C THR A 153 -2.58 -31.03 5.82
N LEU A 154 -1.86 -30.46 6.76
CA LEU A 154 -1.04 -29.28 6.57
C LEU A 154 0.34 -29.79 6.14
N ARG A 155 0.52 -29.97 4.83
CA ARG A 155 1.87 -30.20 4.29
C ARG A 155 2.66 -28.90 4.52
N GLY A 156 3.92 -29.01 4.92
CA GLY A 156 4.81 -27.87 5.19
C GLY A 156 4.76 -26.81 4.08
N PRO A 157 5.23 -25.58 4.36
CA PRO A 157 4.74 -24.33 3.80
C PRO A 157 4.38 -24.46 2.31
N LEU A 158 3.09 -24.66 2.02
CA LEU A 158 2.58 -24.54 0.67
C LEU A 158 2.56 -23.04 0.35
N ALA A 159 3.41 -22.64 -0.60
CA ALA A 159 3.35 -21.30 -1.16
C ALA A 159 1.93 -21.06 -1.70
N ILE A 160 1.41 -19.85 -1.52
CA ILE A 160 0.08 -19.41 -1.99
C ILE A 160 -0.17 -19.62 -3.51
N GLY A 161 0.82 -20.11 -4.27
CA GLY A 161 0.72 -20.45 -5.69
C GLY A 161 -0.05 -21.74 -6.04
N ASP A 162 -0.30 -22.66 -5.09
CA ASP A 162 -0.92 -23.96 -5.39
C ASP A 162 -2.46 -24.00 -5.24
N VAL A 163 -3.11 -22.85 -5.01
CA VAL A 163 -4.59 -22.76 -4.87
C VAL A 163 -5.28 -22.63 -6.23
N ALA A 164 -4.54 -22.72 -7.34
CA ALA A 164 -5.08 -22.74 -8.69
C ALA A 164 -4.65 -24.01 -9.45
N ALA A 165 -5.33 -25.12 -9.16
CA ALA A 165 -5.40 -26.30 -10.03
C ALA A 165 -6.79 -26.94 -9.91
#